data_AF-B5VFX5-F1
#
_entry.id   AF-B5VFX5-F1
#
_cell.length_a   1.000
_cell.length_b   1.000
_cell.length_c   1.000
_cell.angle_alpha   90.00
_cell.angle_beta   90.00
_cell.angle_gamma   90.00
#
_symmetry.space_group_name_H-M   'P 1'
#
loop_
_entity.id
_entity.type
_entity.pdbx_description
1 polymer ?
#
loop_
_entity_poly.entity_id
_entity_poly.type
_entity_poly.pdbx_seq_one_letter_code
_entity_poly.pdbx_strand_id
1 'polypeptide(L)'
;MTTDNHQNDSVLDQQSGERTIDESNSISDENNVDNKREDVNVTSPTKSVSCISQAENGVASRTDESTITGSATDAETGDDDDDDDDDDDEDEDDEDEPPLLKYTRISQLPKNFFQRDSISSCLFGDTFFAFGTHSGILHLTTCAFEPIKTIKCHRSSILCINTDGKYFATGSIDGTVIIGSMDDPQNITQYDFKRPINSVALHSNFQASRMFVSGGMAGDVVLSQRNWLGNRIDIVLNKKKKKKTRKDDLSSDMKGPIMGIYTMGDLILWMDDDGITFCDVPTRSQLLNIPFPSRIFNVQDVRPDLFRPHVHFLESDRVVIGWGSNIWLFKVSFTKDSNSIKSGDSNSQSNNMSHFNPTTN
;
A
#
# COMPACT_ATOMS: atom_id res chain seq x y z
N MET A 1 32.23 -69.52 4.52
CA MET A 1 31.82 -70.38 3.40
C MET A 1 31.29 -69.48 2.31
N THR A 2 32.13 -69.30 1.30
CA THR A 2 31.94 -68.60 0.03
C THR A 2 30.97 -69.35 -0.87
N THR A 3 30.24 -68.64 -1.73
CA THR A 3 30.20 -68.93 -3.18
C THR A 3 29.71 -67.70 -3.95
N ASP A 4 30.61 -67.22 -4.81
CA ASP A 4 30.38 -66.36 -5.96
C ASP A 4 29.53 -67.06 -7.03
N ASN A 5 28.98 -66.28 -7.96
CA ASN A 5 28.82 -66.73 -9.34
C ASN A 5 29.13 -65.59 -10.32
N HIS A 6 30.17 -65.80 -11.12
CA HIS A 6 30.55 -65.06 -12.32
C HIS A 6 29.85 -65.67 -13.53
N GLN A 7 29.54 -64.86 -14.56
CA GLN A 7 29.82 -65.28 -15.94
C GLN A 7 30.05 -64.09 -16.87
N ASN A 8 31.09 -64.25 -17.68
CA ASN A 8 31.78 -63.33 -18.57
C ASN A 8 31.32 -63.46 -20.05
N ASP A 9 31.96 -62.62 -20.87
CA ASP A 9 32.24 -62.69 -22.33
C ASP A 9 31.30 -61.83 -23.20
N SER A 10 31.74 -61.03 -24.19
CA SER A 10 33.02 -60.70 -24.85
C SER A 10 32.68 -59.59 -25.90
N VAL A 11 33.32 -58.41 -25.99
CA VAL A 11 34.60 -58.02 -26.68
C VAL A 11 34.50 -57.84 -28.23
N LEU A 12 35.07 -56.69 -28.70
CA LEU A 12 35.49 -56.23 -30.07
C LEU A 12 34.44 -55.52 -30.97
N ASP A 13 34.74 -54.49 -31.78
CA ASP A 13 35.86 -53.52 -31.94
C ASP A 13 35.50 -52.54 -33.09
N GLN A 14 36.31 -51.47 -33.26
CA GLN A 14 36.60 -50.69 -34.48
C GLN A 14 35.68 -49.49 -34.86
N GLN A 15 36.21 -48.25 -34.71
CA GLN A 15 36.88 -47.38 -35.73
C GLN A 15 35.87 -46.69 -36.66
N SER A 16 35.98 -45.45 -37.13
CA SER A 16 36.98 -44.36 -37.15
C SER A 16 36.28 -43.17 -37.85
N GLY A 17 36.76 -41.94 -37.73
CA GLY A 17 36.29 -40.88 -38.63
C GLY A 17 36.47 -39.45 -38.14
N GLU A 18 37.70 -38.99 -38.15
CA GLU A 18 38.09 -37.58 -37.97
C GLU A 18 37.94 -36.83 -39.31
N ARG A 19 37.38 -35.61 -39.30
CA ARG A 19 37.77 -34.53 -40.23
C ARG A 19 37.26 -33.15 -39.78
N THR A 20 38.23 -32.27 -39.56
CA THR A 20 38.19 -30.81 -39.42
C THR A 20 38.05 -30.11 -40.78
N ILE A 21 37.49 -28.89 -40.82
CA ILE A 21 38.15 -27.61 -41.20
C ILE A 21 37.08 -26.50 -41.38
N ASP A 22 37.48 -25.32 -40.93
CA ASP A 22 36.88 -23.98 -40.91
C ASP A 22 36.37 -23.41 -42.25
N GLU A 23 35.43 -22.45 -42.21
CA GLU A 23 35.70 -21.00 -42.40
C GLU A 23 34.43 -20.13 -42.46
N SER A 24 34.49 -19.05 -41.67
CA SER A 24 33.90 -17.70 -41.80
C SER A 24 32.57 -17.45 -42.54
N ASN A 25 31.63 -16.80 -41.84
CA ASN A 25 31.12 -15.52 -42.32
C ASN A 25 30.63 -14.61 -41.17
N SER A 26 31.16 -13.39 -41.18
CA SER A 26 30.78 -12.23 -40.40
C SER A 26 29.39 -11.71 -40.76
N ILE A 27 28.63 -11.21 -39.79
CA ILE A 27 27.85 -9.95 -39.87
C ILE A 27 27.60 -9.48 -38.42
N SER A 28 28.11 -8.29 -38.15
CA SER A 28 27.75 -7.40 -37.04
C SER A 28 26.34 -6.87 -37.22
N ASP A 29 25.57 -6.76 -36.14
CA ASP A 29 24.62 -5.66 -36.00
C ASP A 29 24.48 -5.28 -34.52
N GLU A 30 24.92 -4.06 -34.25
CA GLU A 30 24.65 -3.28 -33.05
C GLU A 30 23.14 -3.11 -32.89
N ASN A 31 22.64 -3.19 -31.65
CA ASN A 31 21.47 -2.40 -31.25
C ASN A 31 21.48 -2.20 -29.74
N ASN A 32 22.20 -1.14 -29.38
CA ASN A 32 22.01 -0.34 -28.18
C ASN A 32 20.57 0.18 -28.17
N VAL A 33 19.72 -0.26 -27.24
CA VAL A 33 18.37 0.29 -27.09
C VAL A 33 18.35 1.21 -25.88
N ASP A 34 18.37 2.50 -26.21
CA ASP A 34 18.13 3.63 -25.34
C ASP A 34 16.90 3.45 -24.44
N ASN A 35 17.08 3.74 -23.16
CA ASN A 35 16.00 4.01 -22.22
C ASN A 35 15.25 5.27 -22.65
N LYS A 36 14.20 5.13 -23.46
CA LYS A 36 13.22 6.20 -23.70
C LYS A 36 12.43 6.45 -22.43
N ARG A 37 12.59 7.65 -21.87
CA ARG A 37 11.65 8.26 -20.92
C ARG A 37 10.32 8.46 -21.65
N GLU A 38 9.25 7.85 -21.17
CA GLU A 38 7.89 8.25 -21.56
C GLU A 38 7.55 9.54 -20.79
N ASP A 39 7.24 10.61 -21.51
CA ASP A 39 6.89 11.90 -20.92
C ASP A 39 5.57 11.78 -20.14
N VAL A 40 5.65 11.99 -18.82
CA VAL A 40 4.47 12.03 -17.94
C VAL A 40 3.78 13.38 -18.14
N ASN A 41 2.54 13.34 -18.63
CA ASN A 41 1.74 14.53 -18.87
C ASN A 41 1.29 15.13 -17.52
N VAL A 42 1.81 16.31 -17.18
CA VAL A 42 1.51 17.04 -15.94
C VAL A 42 0.59 18.22 -16.25
N THR A 43 -0.60 18.24 -15.67
CA THR A 43 -1.53 19.39 -15.76
C THR A 43 -1.58 20.11 -14.41
N SER A 44 -1.30 21.42 -14.40
CA SER A 44 -1.36 22.29 -13.21
C SER A 44 -2.37 23.42 -13.45
N PRO A 45 -3.28 23.76 -12.51
CA PRO A 45 -4.06 25.00 -12.58
C PRO A 45 -3.35 26.16 -11.88
N THR A 46 -3.41 27.35 -12.47
CA THR A 46 -2.77 28.59 -11.99
C THR A 46 -3.78 29.57 -11.38
N LYS A 47 -3.31 30.24 -10.30
CA LYS A 47 -3.70 31.54 -9.71
C LYS A 47 -4.72 31.60 -8.57
N SER A 48 -4.17 32.13 -7.49
CA SER A 48 -4.72 32.73 -6.27
C SER A 48 -5.75 33.83 -6.49
N VAL A 49 -6.81 33.84 -5.66
CA VAL A 49 -7.51 35.05 -5.21
C VAL A 49 -7.94 34.86 -3.76
N SER A 50 -7.65 35.87 -2.94
CA SER A 50 -8.09 36.06 -1.57
C SER A 50 -9.41 36.83 -1.56
N CYS A 51 -10.36 36.45 -0.69
CA CYS A 51 -11.16 37.41 0.10
C CYS A 51 -12.16 36.73 1.06
N ILE A 52 -12.38 37.45 2.16
CA ILE A 52 -13.27 37.24 3.30
C ILE A 52 -14.68 37.76 2.97
N SER A 53 -15.74 37.08 3.42
CA SER A 53 -17.01 37.61 3.99
C SER A 53 -18.00 36.45 4.18
N GLN A 54 -18.41 36.15 5.41
CA GLN A 54 -19.58 36.65 6.15
C GLN A 54 -20.94 36.27 5.55
N ALA A 55 -21.74 35.64 6.41
CA ALA A 55 -23.08 35.11 6.21
C ALA A 55 -24.13 36.18 5.94
N GLU A 56 -25.25 35.81 5.29
CA GLU A 56 -26.61 35.99 5.84
C GLU A 56 -27.72 35.37 4.97
N ASN A 57 -28.87 35.22 5.61
CA ASN A 57 -30.09 34.47 5.31
C ASN A 57 -30.82 34.79 3.99
N GLY A 58 -31.69 33.86 3.57
CA GLY A 58 -32.77 34.16 2.62
C GLY A 58 -33.60 32.95 2.20
N VAL A 59 -34.64 32.63 2.98
CA VAL A 59 -35.74 31.71 2.62
C VAL A 59 -36.69 32.42 1.65
N ALA A 60 -37.09 31.77 0.55
CA ALA A 60 -38.38 32.00 -0.10
C ALA A 60 -38.77 30.80 -1.00
N SER A 61 -40.01 30.35 -0.81
CA SER A 61 -40.67 29.17 -1.40
C SER A 61 -41.53 29.48 -2.63
N ARG A 62 -41.98 28.38 -3.29
CA ARG A 62 -43.10 28.19 -4.26
C ARG A 62 -42.71 28.38 -5.73
N THR A 63 -43.10 27.54 -6.69
CA THR A 63 -44.44 26.95 -6.98
C THR A 63 -44.40 25.62 -7.76
N ASP A 64 -45.56 24.95 -7.75
CA ASP A 64 -46.00 23.60 -8.12
C ASP A 64 -46.03 23.13 -9.60
N GLU A 65 -46.50 21.88 -9.73
CA GLU A 65 -47.13 21.09 -10.83
C GLU A 65 -46.24 20.03 -11.50
N SER A 66 -46.65 18.76 -11.71
CA SER A 66 -47.98 18.11 -11.71
C SER A 66 -47.88 16.56 -11.70
N THR A 67 -48.83 15.93 -11.00
CA THR A 67 -49.73 14.80 -11.36
C THR A 67 -49.17 13.47 -11.94
N ILE A 68 -49.58 12.33 -11.35
CA ILE A 68 -50.37 11.23 -11.99
C ILE A 68 -50.59 10.03 -11.01
N THR A 69 -51.89 9.82 -10.69
CA THR A 69 -52.67 8.57 -10.41
C THR A 69 -52.17 7.56 -9.37
N GLY A 70 -52.97 7.02 -8.42
CA GLY A 70 -54.42 6.95 -8.26
C GLY A 70 -54.87 5.49 -8.08
N SER A 71 -55.26 5.08 -6.86
CA SER A 71 -56.52 4.36 -6.54
C SER A 71 -56.44 3.70 -5.16
N ALA A 72 -57.40 4.07 -4.31
CA ALA A 72 -57.64 3.56 -2.98
C ALA A 72 -58.46 2.25 -2.99
N THR A 73 -58.41 1.53 -1.86
CA THR A 73 -59.39 0.53 -1.43
C THR A 73 -60.02 1.03 -0.14
N ASP A 74 -61.32 1.35 -0.18
CA ASP A 74 -62.14 1.68 0.99
C ASP A 74 -62.84 0.45 1.55
N ALA A 75 -62.84 0.34 2.87
CA ALA A 75 -63.87 -0.35 3.64
C ALA A 75 -64.06 0.40 4.96
N GLU A 76 -65.18 1.10 5.05
CA GLU A 76 -65.68 1.89 6.18
C GLU A 76 -66.30 1.03 7.29
N THR A 77 -66.19 1.50 8.54
CA THR A 77 -67.14 1.44 9.69
C THR A 77 -66.35 1.88 10.94
N GLY A 78 -66.56 3.08 11.53
CA GLY A 78 -67.61 3.46 12.51
C GLY A 78 -67.23 2.94 13.92
N ASP A 79 -67.27 3.66 15.05
CA ASP A 79 -67.69 5.00 15.50
C ASP A 79 -67.09 5.19 16.93
N ASP A 80 -67.20 6.41 17.48
CA ASP A 80 -67.20 6.79 18.92
C ASP A 80 -65.89 6.98 19.75
N ASP A 81 -65.56 8.27 19.95
CA ASP A 81 -65.27 9.05 21.18
C ASP A 81 -64.81 8.36 22.50
N ASP A 82 -63.70 8.83 23.08
CA ASP A 82 -63.70 9.53 24.39
C ASP A 82 -62.27 9.99 24.79
N ASP A 83 -62.23 11.17 25.43
CA ASP A 83 -61.11 11.90 26.00
C ASP A 83 -60.28 11.11 27.04
N ASP A 84 -58.99 11.40 27.15
CA ASP A 84 -58.36 11.64 28.46
C ASP A 84 -56.97 12.30 28.28
N ASP A 85 -56.81 13.42 28.97
CA ASP A 85 -55.56 14.14 29.22
C ASP A 85 -54.53 13.23 29.88
N ASP A 86 -53.30 13.20 29.37
CA ASP A 86 -52.12 13.05 30.21
C ASP A 86 -51.02 13.96 29.63
N ASP A 87 -50.93 15.16 30.23
CA ASP A 87 -49.72 15.99 30.25
C ASP A 87 -48.62 15.20 30.97
N ASP A 88 -47.96 14.29 30.25
CA ASP A 88 -46.65 13.80 30.66
C ASP A 88 -45.62 14.83 30.20
N ASP A 89 -45.33 15.78 31.10
CA ASP A 89 -44.03 16.45 31.19
C ASP A 89 -42.96 15.34 31.34
N GLU A 90 -42.59 14.70 30.23
CA GLU A 90 -41.37 13.89 30.17
C GLU A 90 -40.20 14.87 30.24
N ASP A 91 -39.74 15.07 31.48
CA ASP A 91 -38.48 15.69 31.84
C ASP A 91 -37.40 15.34 30.78
N GLU A 92 -36.87 16.37 30.13
CA GLU A 92 -35.77 16.31 29.15
C GLU A 92 -34.52 15.67 29.78
N ASP A 93 -34.46 14.34 29.84
CA ASP A 93 -33.25 13.55 30.10
C ASP A 93 -32.36 13.48 28.84
N ASP A 94 -32.25 14.59 28.10
CA ASP A 94 -31.38 14.74 26.92
C ASP A 94 -29.88 14.84 27.29
N GLU A 95 -29.53 14.79 28.59
CA GLU A 95 -28.13 14.88 29.04
C GLU A 95 -27.32 13.59 28.84
N ASP A 96 -27.95 12.45 28.54
CA ASP A 96 -27.28 11.15 28.40
C ASP A 96 -27.24 10.59 26.96
N GLU A 97 -27.73 11.31 25.94
CA GLU A 97 -27.66 10.81 24.56
C GLU A 97 -26.19 10.85 24.06
N PRO A 98 -25.58 9.70 23.70
CA PRO A 98 -24.21 9.68 23.22
C PRO A 98 -24.12 10.54 21.95
N PRO A 99 -23.00 11.27 21.75
CA PRO A 99 -22.89 12.21 20.65
C PRO A 99 -23.14 11.50 19.32
N LEU A 100 -24.21 11.92 18.63
CA LEU A 100 -24.55 11.41 17.32
C LEU A 100 -23.43 11.72 16.32
N LEU A 101 -23.06 10.72 15.53
CA LEU A 101 -22.07 10.88 14.47
C LEU A 101 -22.52 11.95 13.48
N LYS A 102 -21.83 13.09 13.47
CA LYS A 102 -22.03 14.14 12.47
C LYS A 102 -21.35 13.72 11.17
N TYR A 103 -22.13 13.56 10.10
CA TYR A 103 -21.61 13.31 8.76
C TYR A 103 -21.80 14.54 7.87
N THR A 104 -20.88 14.77 6.95
CA THR A 104 -21.01 15.81 5.93
C THR A 104 -20.42 15.29 4.63
N ARG A 105 -21.07 15.62 3.52
CA ARG A 105 -20.57 15.23 2.19
C ARG A 105 -19.40 16.13 1.80
N ILE A 106 -18.26 15.52 1.47
CA ILE A 106 -17.12 16.23 0.86
C ILE A 106 -17.52 16.65 -0.55
N SER A 107 -17.51 17.96 -0.81
CA SER A 107 -17.94 18.56 -2.09
C SER A 107 -16.83 19.33 -2.79
N GLN A 108 -15.69 19.50 -2.12
CA GLN A 108 -14.52 20.26 -2.57
C GLN A 108 -13.71 19.52 -3.65
N LEU A 109 -13.80 18.18 -3.69
CA LEU A 109 -13.16 17.38 -4.74
C LEU A 109 -13.81 17.65 -6.10
N PRO A 110 -13.02 17.84 -7.18
CA PRO A 110 -13.57 18.00 -8.51
C PRO A 110 -14.42 16.80 -8.94
N LYS A 111 -15.67 17.07 -9.37
CA LYS A 111 -16.62 16.03 -9.78
C LYS A 111 -16.10 15.11 -10.91
N ASN A 112 -15.20 15.63 -11.74
CA ASN A 112 -14.61 14.91 -12.86
C ASN A 112 -13.54 13.88 -12.44
N PHE A 113 -12.97 13.96 -11.23
CA PHE A 113 -11.94 13.02 -10.78
C PHE A 113 -12.44 11.58 -10.81
N PHE A 114 -13.68 11.35 -10.35
CA PHE A 114 -14.21 10.01 -10.13
C PHE A 114 -15.45 9.69 -10.97
N GLN A 115 -15.69 10.44 -12.04
CA GLN A 115 -16.88 10.25 -12.87
C GLN A 115 -16.81 8.96 -13.71
N ARG A 116 -15.60 8.59 -14.16
CA ARG A 116 -15.36 7.42 -15.03
C ARG A 116 -14.34 6.44 -14.47
N ASP A 117 -13.89 6.68 -13.24
CA ASP A 117 -12.84 5.92 -12.59
C ASP A 117 -13.07 5.96 -11.08
N SER A 118 -12.92 4.84 -10.41
CA SER A 118 -13.13 4.74 -8.96
C SER A 118 -11.80 4.76 -8.21
N ILE A 119 -11.85 5.24 -6.97
CA ILE A 119 -10.70 5.24 -6.06
C ILE A 119 -10.38 3.78 -5.71
N SER A 120 -9.14 3.37 -5.92
CA SER A 120 -8.61 2.04 -5.59
C SER A 120 -7.72 2.07 -4.34
N SER A 121 -7.08 3.20 -4.06
CA SER A 121 -6.25 3.40 -2.87
C SER A 121 -6.26 4.86 -2.44
N CYS A 122 -6.06 5.11 -1.15
CA CYS A 122 -5.99 6.45 -0.59
C CYS A 122 -4.87 6.55 0.45
N LEU A 123 -4.36 7.76 0.61
CA LEU A 123 -3.40 8.13 1.65
C LEU A 123 -3.82 9.50 2.19
N PHE A 124 -3.93 9.61 3.51
CA PHE A 124 -4.20 10.86 4.21
C PHE A 124 -2.95 11.24 5.00
N GLY A 125 -2.18 12.20 4.48
CA GLY A 125 -1.02 12.75 5.17
C GLY A 125 -1.34 14.10 5.83
N ASP A 126 -0.40 14.59 6.63
CA ASP A 126 -0.52 15.87 7.35
C ASP A 126 -0.53 17.09 6.40
N THR A 127 0.05 16.95 5.21
CA THR A 127 0.26 18.07 4.27
C THR A 127 -0.56 17.94 2.99
N PHE A 128 -0.89 16.71 2.58
CA PHE A 128 -1.66 16.43 1.39
C PHE A 128 -2.41 15.10 1.53
N PHE A 129 -3.48 14.96 0.76
CA PHE A 129 -4.16 13.69 0.54
C PHE A 129 -3.89 13.19 -0.87
N ALA A 130 -3.88 11.87 -1.02
CA ALA A 130 -3.69 11.20 -2.31
C ALA A 130 -4.78 10.18 -2.56
N PHE A 131 -5.30 10.18 -3.78
CA PHE A 131 -6.34 9.26 -4.25
C PHE A 131 -5.85 8.60 -5.52
N GLY A 132 -5.52 7.31 -5.41
CA GLY A 132 -5.15 6.46 -6.53
C GLY A 132 -6.38 5.79 -7.11
N THR A 133 -6.41 5.59 -8.43
CA THR A 133 -7.57 5.04 -9.13
C THR A 133 -7.30 3.70 -9.79
N HIS A 134 -8.37 3.01 -10.18
CA HIS A 134 -8.29 1.74 -10.90
C HIS A 134 -7.70 1.88 -12.32
N SER A 135 -7.81 3.06 -12.95
CA SER A 135 -7.10 3.28 -14.22
C SER A 135 -5.62 3.58 -14.04
N GLY A 136 -5.13 3.86 -12.83
CA GLY A 136 -3.72 4.18 -12.57
C GLY A 136 -3.40 5.67 -12.50
N ILE A 137 -4.40 6.51 -12.22
CA ILE A 137 -4.23 7.94 -12.01
C ILE A 137 -4.07 8.21 -10.51
N LEU A 138 -3.15 9.11 -10.17
CA LEU A 138 -2.95 9.63 -8.82
C LEU A 138 -3.42 11.08 -8.76
N HIS A 139 -4.42 11.36 -7.95
CA HIS A 139 -4.87 12.71 -7.62
C HIS A 139 -4.28 13.12 -6.26
N LEU A 140 -3.55 14.22 -6.24
CA LEU A 140 -3.00 14.83 -5.02
C LEU A 140 -3.81 16.09 -4.70
N THR A 141 -4.21 16.25 -3.44
CA THR A 141 -4.99 17.39 -2.97
C THR A 141 -4.42 17.93 -1.66
N THR A 142 -4.77 19.16 -1.32
CA THR A 142 -4.58 19.68 0.04
C THR A 142 -5.46 18.89 1.02
N CYS A 143 -5.25 19.07 2.33
CA CYS A 143 -6.13 18.50 3.36
C CYS A 143 -7.54 19.10 3.35
N ALA A 144 -7.74 20.23 2.66
CA ALA A 144 -9.06 20.81 2.37
C ALA A 144 -9.68 20.28 1.06
N PHE A 145 -9.08 19.23 0.48
CA PHE A 145 -9.50 18.59 -0.77
C PHE A 145 -9.39 19.47 -2.03
N GLU A 146 -8.58 20.53 -1.99
CA GLU A 146 -8.28 21.34 -3.17
C GLU A 146 -7.24 20.63 -4.05
N PRO A 147 -7.44 20.53 -5.38
CA PRO A 147 -6.49 19.87 -6.26
C PRO A 147 -5.10 20.51 -6.26
N ILE A 148 -4.07 19.70 -5.99
CA ILE A 148 -2.67 20.09 -6.15
C ILE A 148 -2.18 19.61 -7.53
N LYS A 149 -2.35 18.32 -7.82
CA LYS A 149 -1.78 17.68 -9.01
C LYS A 149 -2.56 16.43 -9.40
N THR A 150 -2.61 16.11 -10.68
CA THR A 150 -3.10 14.83 -11.20
C THR A 150 -2.04 14.22 -12.10
N ILE A 151 -1.68 12.97 -11.84
CA ILE A 151 -0.56 12.29 -12.49
C ILE A 151 -1.04 10.95 -13.03
N LYS A 152 -0.75 10.66 -14.30
CA LYS A 152 -0.89 9.30 -14.83
C LYS A 152 0.35 8.50 -14.41
N CYS A 153 0.25 7.81 -13.28
CA CYS A 153 1.33 6.97 -12.79
C CYS A 153 1.33 5.64 -13.56
N HIS A 154 0.23 4.90 -13.50
CA HIS A 154 0.22 3.49 -13.87
C HIS A 154 -0.69 3.21 -15.08
N ARG A 155 -0.45 2.08 -15.73
CA ARG A 155 -1.32 1.58 -16.82
C ARG A 155 -2.57 0.87 -16.27
N SER A 156 -2.55 0.54 -14.98
CA SER A 156 -3.63 -0.16 -14.28
C SER A 156 -3.72 0.29 -12.82
N SER A 157 -4.52 -0.41 -12.02
CA SER A 157 -4.95 -0.03 -10.68
C SER A 157 -3.79 0.27 -9.73
N ILE A 158 -3.86 1.43 -9.06
CA ILE A 158 -2.95 1.75 -7.96
C ILE A 158 -3.40 0.97 -6.72
N LEU A 159 -2.58 0.01 -6.27
CA LEU A 159 -2.89 -0.86 -5.14
C LEU A 159 -2.43 -0.29 -3.81
N CYS A 160 -1.40 0.55 -3.82
CA CYS A 160 -0.86 1.19 -2.62
C CYS A 160 -0.26 2.56 -2.93
N ILE A 161 -0.30 3.43 -1.92
CA ILE A 161 0.30 4.76 -1.93
C ILE A 161 1.05 4.92 -0.61
N ASN A 162 2.27 5.46 -0.66
CA ASN A 162 3.09 5.76 0.51
C ASN A 162 3.76 7.13 0.34
N THR A 163 4.20 7.74 1.44
CA THR A 163 4.96 8.99 1.42
C THR A 163 5.95 9.07 2.58
N ASP A 164 7.06 9.78 2.38
CA ASP A 164 7.94 10.26 3.46
C ASP A 164 7.69 11.76 3.78
N GLY A 165 6.60 12.33 3.27
CA GLY A 165 6.23 13.75 3.37
C GLY A 165 6.80 14.64 2.26
N LYS A 166 7.88 14.23 1.58
CA LYS A 166 8.48 14.98 0.45
C LYS A 166 8.35 14.27 -0.89
N TYR A 167 8.36 12.94 -0.85
CA TYR A 167 8.19 12.05 -1.97
C TYR A 167 6.94 11.20 -1.75
N PHE A 168 6.24 10.89 -2.83
CA PHE A 168 5.21 9.88 -2.85
C PHE A 168 5.74 8.64 -3.57
N ALA A 169 5.20 7.48 -3.22
CA ALA A 169 5.40 6.24 -3.93
C ALA A 169 4.06 5.57 -4.20
N THR A 170 3.91 4.99 -5.38
CA THR A 170 2.73 4.19 -5.76
C THR A 170 3.15 2.85 -6.29
N GLY A 171 2.42 1.79 -5.91
CA GLY A 171 2.58 0.44 -6.44
C GLY A 171 1.32 -0.03 -7.16
N SER A 172 1.49 -0.77 -8.24
CA SER A 172 0.39 -1.14 -9.15
C SER A 172 0.37 -2.62 -9.51
N ILE A 173 -0.81 -3.07 -9.90
CA ILE A 173 -1.03 -4.40 -10.49
C ILE A 173 -0.27 -4.57 -11.82
N ASP A 174 0.09 -3.49 -12.51
CA ASP A 174 0.93 -3.53 -13.72
C ASP A 174 2.40 -3.93 -13.44
N GLY A 175 2.75 -4.05 -12.16
CA GLY A 175 4.06 -4.51 -11.70
C GLY A 175 5.13 -3.43 -11.62
N THR A 176 4.72 -2.17 -11.63
CA THR A 176 5.61 -1.03 -11.46
C THR A 176 5.44 -0.35 -10.11
N VAL A 177 6.54 0.24 -9.64
CA VAL A 177 6.56 1.26 -8.58
C VAL A 177 6.90 2.59 -9.21
N ILE A 178 6.18 3.64 -8.84
CA ILE A 178 6.49 5.01 -9.23
C ILE A 178 6.80 5.81 -7.99
N ILE A 179 7.91 6.56 -8.02
CA ILE A 179 8.30 7.47 -6.95
C ILE A 179 8.44 8.86 -7.54
N GLY A 180 7.74 9.83 -6.96
CA GLY A 180 7.76 11.22 -7.42
C GLY A 180 8.00 12.22 -6.30
N SER A 181 8.60 13.36 -6.64
CA SER A 181 8.75 14.50 -5.73
C SER A 181 7.44 15.29 -5.64
N MET A 182 7.08 15.72 -4.44
CA MET A 182 5.98 16.67 -4.24
C MET A 182 6.33 18.06 -4.78
N ASP A 183 7.60 18.47 -4.60
CA ASP A 183 8.11 19.80 -4.97
C ASP A 183 8.45 19.94 -6.46
N ASP A 184 8.86 18.84 -7.10
CA ASP A 184 9.31 18.85 -8.50
C ASP A 184 8.45 17.90 -9.35
N PRO A 185 7.52 18.43 -10.16
CA PRO A 185 6.65 17.63 -11.01
C PRO A 185 7.37 16.79 -12.07
N GLN A 186 8.59 17.17 -12.46
CA GLN A 186 9.37 16.43 -13.46
C GLN A 186 10.17 15.28 -12.84
N ASN A 187 10.34 15.31 -11.51
CA ASN A 187 11.09 14.29 -10.80
C ASN A 187 10.18 13.11 -10.44
N ILE A 188 9.89 12.30 -11.46
CA ILE A 188 9.16 11.05 -11.36
C ILE A 188 10.05 9.93 -11.91
N THR A 189 10.21 8.87 -11.13
CA THR A 189 10.98 7.69 -11.51
C THR A 189 10.09 6.46 -11.46
N GLN A 190 10.13 5.66 -12.53
CA GLN A 190 9.44 4.38 -12.62
C GLN A 190 10.42 3.22 -12.43
N TYR A 191 9.98 2.21 -11.70
CA TYR A 191 10.71 0.99 -11.42
C TYR A 191 9.83 -0.20 -11.81
N ASP A 192 10.26 -0.99 -12.80
CA ASP A 192 9.53 -2.16 -13.27
C ASP A 192 10.05 -3.44 -12.59
N PHE A 193 9.14 -4.14 -11.91
CA PHE A 193 9.40 -5.41 -11.20
C PHE A 193 8.76 -6.62 -11.90
N LYS A 194 8.07 -6.41 -13.04
CA LYS A 194 7.46 -7.47 -13.88
C LYS A 194 6.40 -8.34 -13.18
N ARG A 195 5.97 -7.95 -11.98
CA ARG A 195 5.04 -8.67 -11.11
C ARG A 195 4.21 -7.68 -10.29
N PRO A 196 2.90 -7.92 -10.09
CA PRO A 196 2.03 -7.02 -9.33
C PRO A 196 2.62 -6.60 -7.98
N ILE A 197 2.55 -5.30 -7.67
CA ILE A 197 3.05 -4.70 -6.43
C ILE A 197 1.87 -4.32 -5.54
N ASN A 198 1.66 -5.08 -4.47
CA ASN A 198 0.58 -4.83 -3.52
C ASN A 198 0.96 -3.76 -2.49
N SER A 199 2.25 -3.63 -2.18
CA SER A 199 2.72 -2.71 -1.15
C SER A 199 4.07 -2.11 -1.50
N VAL A 200 4.24 -0.83 -1.17
CA VAL A 200 5.49 -0.08 -1.25
C VAL A 200 5.63 0.79 -0.01
N ALA A 201 6.85 0.89 0.52
CA ALA A 201 7.17 1.79 1.62
C ALA A 201 8.49 2.51 1.35
N LEU A 202 8.48 3.83 1.47
CA LEU A 202 9.67 4.66 1.43
C LEU A 202 10.40 4.58 2.78
N HIS A 203 11.73 4.66 2.75
CA HIS A 203 12.46 4.99 3.95
C HIS A 203 12.12 6.42 4.40
N SER A 204 12.07 6.68 5.72
CA SER A 204 11.70 7.98 6.31
C SER A 204 12.54 9.17 5.81
N ASN A 205 13.76 8.89 5.34
CA ASN A 205 14.61 9.86 4.67
C ASN A 205 14.95 9.36 3.26
N PHE A 206 13.94 9.24 2.39
CA PHE A 206 14.13 8.73 1.02
C PHE A 206 15.06 9.64 0.22
N GLN A 207 15.01 10.96 0.46
CA GLN A 207 15.85 11.93 -0.24
C GLN A 207 17.35 11.58 -0.16
N ALA A 208 17.83 11.24 1.04
CA ALA A 208 19.23 10.88 1.28
C ALA A 208 19.51 9.40 0.98
N SER A 209 18.67 8.50 1.50
CA SER A 209 18.90 7.05 1.41
C SER A 209 18.67 6.49 0.01
N ARG A 210 17.69 7.06 -0.72
CA ARG A 210 17.10 6.49 -1.94
C ARG A 210 16.64 5.05 -1.74
N MET A 211 16.25 4.71 -0.50
CA MET A 211 15.83 3.38 -0.09
C MET A 211 14.32 3.28 -0.07
N PHE A 212 13.79 2.24 -0.69
CA PHE A 212 12.39 1.87 -0.60
C PHE A 212 12.25 0.35 -0.60
N VAL A 213 11.12 -0.13 -0.13
CA VAL A 213 10.80 -1.55 -0.05
C VAL A 213 9.53 -1.79 -0.84
N SER A 214 9.48 -2.88 -1.61
CA SER A 214 8.31 -3.28 -2.36
C SER A 214 8.02 -4.78 -2.20
N GLY A 215 6.76 -5.15 -2.43
CA GLY A 215 6.32 -6.53 -2.39
C GLY A 215 4.92 -6.69 -2.95
N GLY A 216 4.57 -7.91 -3.35
CA GLY A 216 3.25 -8.20 -3.90
C GLY A 216 3.05 -9.68 -4.15
N MET A 217 2.44 -10.02 -5.29
CA MET A 217 1.96 -11.39 -5.55
C MET A 217 3.06 -12.45 -5.71
N ALA A 218 4.31 -12.04 -5.95
CA ALA A 218 5.44 -12.96 -5.98
C ALA A 218 5.88 -13.43 -4.58
N GLY A 219 5.40 -12.76 -3.53
CA GLY A 219 5.76 -13.06 -2.15
C GLY A 219 7.19 -12.71 -1.77
N ASP A 220 7.93 -11.98 -2.62
CA ASP A 220 9.23 -11.43 -2.26
C ASP A 220 9.07 -10.04 -1.62
N VAL A 221 9.81 -9.81 -0.53
CA VAL A 221 10.04 -8.47 0.03
C VAL A 221 11.38 -7.97 -0.48
N VAL A 222 11.34 -6.93 -1.30
CA VAL A 222 12.50 -6.41 -2.03
C VAL A 222 12.89 -5.05 -1.47
N LEU A 223 14.08 -4.95 -0.90
CA LEU A 223 14.71 -3.68 -0.56
C LEU A 223 15.48 -3.16 -1.78
N SER A 224 15.05 -2.02 -2.31
CA SER A 224 15.71 -1.30 -3.39
C SER A 224 16.48 -0.11 -2.84
N GLN A 225 17.76 0.00 -3.20
CA GLN A 225 18.65 1.08 -2.76
C GLN A 225 19.68 1.44 -3.82
N ARG A 226 20.44 2.52 -3.61
CA ARG A 226 21.61 2.82 -4.46
C ARG A 226 22.85 2.10 -3.94
N ASN A 227 23.64 1.55 -4.85
CA ASN A 227 25.00 1.13 -4.55
C ASN A 227 25.96 2.34 -4.58
N TRP A 228 27.24 2.10 -4.28
CA TRP A 228 28.24 3.17 -4.23
C TRP A 228 28.49 3.86 -5.59
N LEU A 229 28.16 3.20 -6.70
CA LEU A 229 28.21 3.77 -8.07
C LEU A 229 26.93 4.54 -8.44
N GLY A 230 25.96 4.63 -7.54
CA GLY A 230 24.67 5.28 -7.77
C GLY A 230 23.64 4.42 -8.53
N ASN A 231 24.00 3.19 -8.93
CA ASN A 231 23.09 2.27 -9.60
C ASN A 231 22.12 1.64 -8.59
N ARG A 232 20.90 1.34 -9.03
CA ARG A 232 19.93 0.59 -8.22
C ARG A 232 20.44 -0.83 -7.96
N ILE A 233 20.29 -1.30 -6.73
CA ILE A 233 20.42 -2.70 -6.34
C ILE A 233 19.16 -3.14 -5.61
N ASP A 234 18.67 -4.33 -5.93
CA ASP A 234 17.50 -4.94 -5.32
C ASP A 234 17.91 -6.16 -4.48
N ILE A 235 17.44 -6.20 -3.25
CA ILE A 235 17.84 -7.22 -2.26
C ILE A 235 16.57 -7.87 -1.71
N VAL A 236 16.37 -9.16 -1.97
CA VAL A 236 15.27 -9.93 -1.39
C VAL A 236 15.58 -10.23 0.08
N LEU A 237 14.71 -9.76 0.99
CA LEU A 237 14.87 -9.89 2.45
C LEU A 237 14.33 -11.23 2.97
N ASN A 238 13.17 -11.67 2.49
CA ASN A 238 12.48 -12.88 2.99
C ASN A 238 12.88 -14.15 2.21
N LYS A 239 14.19 -14.43 2.11
CA LYS A 239 14.69 -15.64 1.46
C LYS A 239 14.33 -16.89 2.27
N LYS A 240 13.31 -17.66 1.86
CA LYS A 240 13.10 -19.01 2.38
C LYS A 240 14.30 -19.88 2.01
N LYS A 241 14.95 -20.52 3.00
CA LYS A 241 15.90 -21.59 2.73
C LYS A 241 15.13 -22.69 2.02
N LYS A 242 15.56 -23.11 0.83
CA LYS A 242 14.98 -24.28 0.14
C LYS A 242 14.94 -25.43 1.14
N LYS A 243 13.74 -25.77 1.64
CA LYS A 243 13.57 -27.00 2.40
C LYS A 243 13.77 -28.10 1.37
N LYS A 244 14.53 -29.14 1.72
CA LYS A 244 14.73 -30.28 0.84
C LYS A 244 13.46 -31.14 0.88
N THR A 245 12.37 -30.61 0.34
CA THR A 245 11.06 -31.26 0.35
C THR A 245 11.07 -32.40 -0.67
N ARG A 246 10.35 -33.49 -0.37
CA ARG A 246 10.18 -34.61 -1.31
C ARG A 246 9.43 -34.07 -2.54
N LYS A 247 9.67 -34.69 -3.70
CA LYS A 247 9.19 -34.27 -5.03
C LYS A 247 7.65 -34.21 -5.13
N ASP A 248 6.98 -34.72 -4.10
CA ASP A 248 5.56 -35.00 -3.98
C ASP A 248 4.81 -33.83 -3.28
N ASP A 249 5.52 -32.95 -2.55
CA ASP A 249 4.95 -31.79 -1.85
C ASP A 249 5.00 -30.52 -2.72
N LEU A 250 4.31 -30.57 -3.86
CA LEU A 250 4.33 -29.53 -4.89
C LEU A 250 3.76 -28.16 -4.46
N SER A 251 3.14 -28.08 -3.26
CA SER A 251 2.50 -26.87 -2.73
C SER A 251 3.36 -26.06 -1.74
N SER A 252 4.47 -26.60 -1.24
CA SER A 252 5.16 -26.04 -0.06
C SER A 252 6.15 -24.89 -0.34
N ASP A 253 6.49 -24.65 -1.61
CA ASP A 253 7.51 -23.67 -2.01
C ASP A 253 6.95 -22.33 -2.52
N MET A 254 5.63 -22.22 -2.72
CA MET A 254 5.03 -20.98 -3.19
C MET A 254 4.91 -19.98 -2.03
N LYS A 255 5.58 -18.83 -2.14
CA LYS A 255 5.42 -17.74 -1.18
C LYS A 255 4.06 -17.08 -1.40
N GLY A 256 3.30 -16.89 -0.32
CA GLY A 256 2.06 -16.12 -0.36
C GLY A 256 2.27 -14.67 -0.76
N PRO A 257 1.19 -13.96 -1.11
CA PRO A 257 1.27 -12.55 -1.45
C PRO A 257 1.77 -11.72 -0.24
N ILE A 258 2.55 -10.68 -0.53
CA ILE A 258 2.82 -9.65 0.47
C ILE A 258 1.55 -8.82 0.65
N MET A 259 1.02 -8.81 1.86
CA MET A 259 -0.24 -8.15 2.23
C MET A 259 -0.05 -6.68 2.62
N GLY A 260 1.13 -6.34 3.15
CA GLY A 260 1.50 -4.98 3.52
C GLY A 260 2.97 -4.90 3.92
N ILE A 261 3.61 -3.76 3.63
CA ILE A 261 4.97 -3.40 4.01
C ILE A 261 4.95 -1.99 4.59
N TYR A 262 5.64 -1.81 5.71
CA TYR A 262 5.74 -0.55 6.42
C TYR A 262 7.18 -0.33 6.91
N THR A 263 7.55 0.93 7.10
CA THR A 263 8.87 1.34 7.59
C THR A 263 8.72 2.20 8.84
N MET A 264 9.65 2.04 9.78
CA MET A 264 9.77 2.88 10.97
C MET A 264 11.24 3.11 11.27
N GLY A 265 11.78 4.26 10.85
CA GLY A 265 13.22 4.45 10.84
C GLY A 265 13.91 3.34 10.02
N ASP A 266 14.87 2.66 10.66
CA ASP A 266 15.62 1.53 10.11
C ASP A 266 14.95 0.16 10.35
N LEU A 267 13.67 0.15 10.70
CA LEU A 267 12.87 -1.07 10.81
C LEU A 267 11.97 -1.24 9.58
N ILE A 268 11.95 -2.44 9.02
CA ILE A 268 10.94 -2.87 8.06
C ILE A 268 10.00 -3.86 8.75
N LEU A 269 8.71 -3.68 8.54
CA LEU A 269 7.64 -4.58 8.94
C LEU A 269 6.89 -5.04 7.70
N TRP A 270 6.57 -6.33 7.59
CA TRP A 270 5.65 -6.82 6.57
C TRP A 270 4.79 -7.97 7.06
N MET A 271 3.72 -8.23 6.29
CA MET A 271 2.80 -9.33 6.52
C MET A 271 2.67 -10.17 5.25
N ASP A 272 2.83 -11.48 5.40
CA ASP A 272 2.68 -12.51 4.36
C ASP A 272 2.19 -13.82 5.00
N ASP A 273 2.15 -14.92 4.27
CA ASP A 273 1.66 -16.21 4.81
C ASP A 273 2.45 -16.72 6.03
N ASP A 274 3.69 -16.26 6.26
CA ASP A 274 4.48 -16.62 7.44
C ASP A 274 4.12 -15.77 8.67
N GLY A 275 3.22 -14.80 8.53
CA GLY A 275 2.74 -13.94 9.61
C GLY A 275 3.30 -12.52 9.56
N ILE A 276 3.54 -11.94 10.73
CA ILE A 276 4.04 -10.57 10.91
C ILE A 276 5.54 -10.63 11.11
N THR A 277 6.32 -10.05 10.20
CA THR A 277 7.78 -10.10 10.25
C THR A 277 8.39 -8.70 10.41
N PHE A 278 9.36 -8.60 11.30
CA PHE A 278 10.17 -7.41 11.55
C PHE A 278 11.63 -7.67 11.14
N CYS A 279 12.23 -6.73 10.42
CA CYS A 279 13.59 -6.80 9.94
C CYS A 279 14.33 -5.49 10.19
N ASP A 280 15.56 -5.61 10.68
CA ASP A 280 16.49 -4.49 10.80
C ASP A 280 17.13 -4.19 9.44
N VAL A 281 17.05 -2.94 8.99
CA VAL A 281 17.55 -2.51 7.68
C VAL A 281 19.08 -2.62 7.56
N PRO A 282 19.90 -2.06 8.50
CA PRO A 282 21.35 -2.13 8.42
C PRO A 282 21.90 -3.56 8.35
N THR A 283 21.47 -4.43 9.26
CA THR A 283 21.95 -5.81 9.34
C THR A 283 21.22 -6.76 8.38
N ARG A 284 20.06 -6.34 7.87
CA ARG A 284 19.13 -7.15 7.05
C ARG A 284 18.70 -8.42 7.77
N SER A 285 18.71 -8.39 9.09
CA SER A 285 18.37 -9.54 9.93
C SER A 285 16.91 -9.47 10.34
N GLN A 286 16.25 -10.61 10.28
CA GLN A 286 14.91 -10.75 10.86
C GLN A 286 15.03 -10.68 12.38
N LEU A 287 14.37 -9.69 12.98
CA LEU A 287 14.34 -9.47 14.43
C LEU A 287 13.26 -10.30 15.11
N LEU A 288 12.08 -10.37 14.49
CA LEU A 288 10.91 -11.03 15.04
C LEU A 288 10.03 -11.53 13.89
N ASN A 289 9.44 -12.71 14.07
CA ASN A 289 8.32 -13.18 13.25
C ASN A 289 7.24 -13.73 14.19
N ILE A 290 6.00 -13.28 13.99
CA ILE A 290 4.83 -13.76 14.71
C ILE A 290 3.94 -14.45 13.69
N PRO A 291 3.82 -15.79 13.74
CA PRO A 291 3.00 -16.55 12.81
C PRO A 291 1.54 -16.08 12.80
N PHE A 292 0.90 -16.14 11.64
CA PHE A 292 -0.53 -15.94 11.55
C PHE A 292 -1.27 -17.03 12.37
N PRO A 293 -2.35 -16.69 13.09
CA PRO A 293 -3.11 -17.67 13.86
C PRO A 293 -3.66 -18.79 12.95
N SER A 294 -3.27 -20.04 13.21
CA SER A 294 -3.75 -21.20 12.45
C SER A 294 -5.23 -21.52 12.67
N ARG A 295 -5.84 -20.91 13.70
CA ARG A 295 -7.26 -21.05 14.03
C ARG A 295 -7.89 -19.68 14.24
N ILE A 296 -9.03 -19.45 13.60
CA ILE A 296 -9.89 -18.29 13.84
C ILE A 296 -11.30 -18.81 14.10
N PHE A 297 -11.84 -18.48 15.28
CA PHE A 297 -13.09 -19.05 15.79
C PHE A 297 -13.07 -20.59 15.71
N ASN A 298 -13.97 -21.19 14.93
CA ASN A 298 -14.09 -22.64 14.76
C ASN A 298 -13.41 -23.18 13.48
N VAL A 299 -12.73 -22.33 12.71
CA VAL A 299 -12.08 -22.69 11.43
C VAL A 299 -10.59 -22.95 11.66
N GLN A 300 -10.10 -24.10 11.18
CA GLN A 300 -8.67 -24.46 11.16
C GLN A 300 -8.06 -24.17 9.78
N ASP A 301 -6.73 -24.16 9.71
CA ASP A 301 -5.94 -23.95 8.48
C ASP A 301 -6.38 -22.69 7.72
N VAL A 302 -6.58 -21.62 8.49
CA VAL A 302 -7.07 -20.36 7.98
C VAL A 302 -6.01 -19.71 7.10
N ARG A 303 -6.41 -19.36 5.88
CA ARG A 303 -5.58 -18.66 4.91
C ARG A 303 -5.35 -17.19 5.32
N PRO A 304 -4.10 -16.76 5.57
CA PRO A 304 -3.81 -15.38 6.00
C PRO A 304 -4.24 -14.33 4.96
N ASP A 305 -4.11 -14.65 3.68
CA ASP A 305 -4.41 -13.76 2.55
C ASP A 305 -5.90 -13.42 2.40
N LEU A 306 -6.80 -14.12 3.10
CA LEU A 306 -8.22 -13.79 3.16
C LEU A 306 -8.53 -12.62 4.10
N PHE A 307 -7.58 -12.21 4.95
CA PHE A 307 -7.75 -11.15 5.93
C PHE A 307 -6.81 -9.99 5.59
N ARG A 308 -7.36 -8.79 5.44
CA ARG A 308 -6.54 -7.59 5.25
C ARG A 308 -5.95 -7.15 6.60
N PRO A 309 -4.61 -7.04 6.72
CA PRO A 309 -4.03 -6.49 7.93
C PRO A 309 -4.23 -4.96 7.99
N HIS A 310 -4.41 -4.45 9.20
CA HIS A 310 -4.47 -3.02 9.49
C HIS A 310 -3.32 -2.66 10.42
N VAL A 311 -2.51 -1.68 10.02
CA VAL A 311 -1.34 -1.23 10.79
C VAL A 311 -1.50 0.24 11.12
N HIS A 312 -1.23 0.57 12.39
CA HIS A 312 -1.28 1.93 12.89
C HIS A 312 -0.01 2.24 13.70
N PHE A 313 0.63 3.36 13.40
CA PHE A 313 1.76 3.89 14.16
C PHE A 313 1.23 4.94 15.13
N LEU A 314 1.27 4.65 16.43
CA LEU A 314 0.77 5.58 17.47
C LEU A 314 1.79 6.68 17.78
N GLU A 315 3.06 6.28 17.88
CA GLU A 315 4.19 7.13 18.27
C GLU A 315 5.42 6.74 17.42
N SER A 316 6.56 7.37 17.71
CA SER A 316 7.85 7.02 17.09
C SER A 316 8.45 5.68 17.53
N ASP A 317 7.82 4.97 18.47
CA ASP A 317 8.29 3.70 18.99
C ASP A 317 7.17 2.63 19.15
N ARG A 318 5.95 2.87 18.65
CA ARG A 318 4.81 1.96 18.85
C ARG A 318 4.03 1.66 17.58
N VAL A 319 3.72 0.38 17.40
CA VAL A 319 2.92 -0.12 16.27
C VAL A 319 1.78 -0.99 16.80
N VAL A 320 0.56 -0.69 16.35
CA VAL A 320 -0.62 -1.54 16.54
C VAL A 320 -0.92 -2.25 15.23
N ILE A 321 -1.11 -3.56 15.29
CA ILE A 321 -1.45 -4.38 14.12
C ILE A 321 -2.71 -5.16 14.44
N GLY A 322 -3.77 -4.95 13.66
CA GLY A 322 -4.96 -5.80 13.66
C GLY A 322 -4.93 -6.75 12.47
N TRP A 323 -5.02 -8.06 12.72
CA TRP A 323 -5.07 -9.04 11.64
C TRP A 323 -5.70 -10.37 12.07
N GLY A 324 -6.65 -10.86 11.27
CA GLY A 324 -7.48 -12.01 11.63
C GLY A 324 -8.37 -11.67 12.83
N SER A 325 -8.21 -12.41 13.94
CA SER A 325 -8.96 -12.22 15.19
C SER A 325 -8.15 -11.53 16.30
N ASN A 326 -6.95 -11.03 15.99
CA ASN A 326 -6.03 -10.51 17.00
C ASN A 326 -5.65 -9.06 16.73
N ILE A 327 -5.32 -8.37 17.81
CA ILE A 327 -4.68 -7.06 17.82
C ILE A 327 -3.38 -7.20 18.61
N TRP A 328 -2.26 -6.85 17.98
CA TRP A 328 -0.94 -6.83 18.61
C TRP A 328 -0.48 -5.40 18.83
N LEU A 329 0.15 -5.14 19.98
CA LEU A 329 0.83 -3.88 20.29
C LEU A 329 2.33 -4.15 20.45
N PHE A 330 3.14 -3.51 19.61
CA PHE A 330 4.59 -3.60 19.64
C PHE A 330 5.20 -2.31 20.15
N LYS A 331 6.23 -2.45 20.99
CA LYS A 331 7.15 -1.36 21.31
C LYS A 331 8.50 -1.65 20.66
N VAL A 332 8.96 -0.72 19.83
CA VAL A 332 10.25 -0.74 19.16
C VAL A 332 11.25 0.06 20.00
N SER A 333 12.52 -0.31 19.99
CA SER A 333 13.57 0.47 20.65
C SER A 333 14.79 0.53 19.76
N PHE A 334 15.21 1.75 19.43
CA PHE A 334 16.40 1.99 18.62
C PHE A 334 17.58 2.24 19.55
N THR A 335 18.65 1.45 19.39
CA THR A 335 19.90 1.71 20.10
C THR A 335 20.50 2.99 19.54
N LYS A 336 20.60 4.05 20.35
CA LYS A 336 21.33 5.25 19.94
C LYS A 336 22.81 4.90 19.83
N ASP A 337 23.42 5.19 18.68
CA ASP A 337 24.87 5.11 18.54
C ASP A 337 25.53 5.97 19.63
N SER A 338 26.34 5.33 20.48
CA SER A 338 27.05 5.97 21.60
C SER A 338 28.16 6.94 21.18
N ASN A 339 28.25 7.31 19.90
CA ASN A 339 29.33 8.11 19.34
C ASN A 339 28.95 9.56 18.96
N SER A 340 27.74 10.03 19.26
CA SER A 340 27.35 11.43 18.98
C SER A 340 27.53 12.41 20.14
N ILE A 341 28.06 11.98 21.28
CA ILE A 341 28.43 12.92 22.37
C ILE A 341 29.85 13.43 22.10
N LYS A 342 29.98 14.45 21.24
CA LYS A 342 30.94 15.58 21.33
C LYS A 342 30.93 16.46 20.08
N SER A 343 29.97 17.38 20.03
CA SER A 343 30.06 18.74 19.47
C SER A 343 28.64 19.33 19.57
N GLY A 344 28.33 20.12 20.58
CA GLY A 344 28.63 21.55 20.59
C GLY A 344 27.38 22.30 20.12
N ASP A 345 26.76 23.05 21.04
CA ASP A 345 25.46 23.72 20.91
C ASP A 345 25.19 24.41 19.56
N SER A 346 24.09 24.02 18.92
CA SER A 346 23.19 24.95 18.21
C SER A 346 21.88 24.25 17.85
N ASN A 347 20.76 24.83 18.30
CA ASN A 347 19.37 24.53 17.97
C ASN A 347 19.16 23.63 16.73
N SER A 348 18.87 22.34 16.95
CA SER A 348 18.25 21.50 15.94
C SER A 348 16.84 21.16 16.39
N GLN A 349 15.86 21.82 15.77
CA GLN A 349 14.45 21.43 15.82
C GLN A 349 14.35 19.94 15.50
N SER A 350 13.69 19.20 16.37
CA SER A 350 13.28 17.82 16.17
C SER A 350 12.54 17.70 14.83
N ASN A 351 13.13 16.98 13.89
CA ASN A 351 12.47 16.62 12.65
C ASN A 351 11.22 15.82 12.98
N ASN A 352 10.06 16.43 12.69
CA ASN A 352 8.76 15.80 12.74
C ASN A 352 8.80 14.53 11.89
N MET A 353 8.62 13.37 12.53
CA MET A 353 8.01 12.25 11.85
C MET A 353 6.65 12.75 11.36
N SER A 354 6.42 12.71 10.05
CA SER A 354 5.10 12.90 9.46
C SER A 354 4.14 11.95 10.16
N HIS A 355 3.23 12.51 10.94
CA HIS A 355 2.20 11.74 11.61
C HIS A 355 1.37 11.09 10.52
N PHE A 356 1.30 9.76 10.57
CA PHE A 356 0.20 9.07 9.93
C PHE A 356 -0.99 9.28 10.86
N ASN A 357 -1.91 10.15 10.47
CA ASN A 357 -3.13 10.41 11.22
C ASN A 357 -4.31 9.84 10.43
N PRO A 358 -4.76 8.59 10.67
CA PRO A 358 -6.03 8.14 10.17
C PRO A 358 -7.12 8.57 11.15
N THR A 359 -8.01 9.42 10.63
CA THR A 359 -9.43 9.51 10.99
C THR A 359 -9.91 8.53 12.08
N THR A 360 -10.07 9.05 13.30
CA THR A 360 -11.16 8.72 14.24
C THR A 360 -11.27 9.89 15.20
N ASN A 361 -12.41 10.58 15.19
CA ASN A 361 -12.99 11.03 16.46
C ASN A 361 -13.71 9.84 17.05
#